data_AF-A0A6S7A3B8-F1
#
_entry.id   AF-A0A6S7A3B8-F1
#
_cell.length_a   1.000
_cell.length_b   1.000
_cell.length_c   1.000
_cell.angle_alpha   90.00
_cell.angle_beta   90.00
_cell.angle_gamma   90.00
#
_symmetry.space_group_name_H-M   'P 1'
#
loop_
_entity.id
_entity.type
_entity.pdbx_description
1 polymer ?
#
loop_
_entity_poly.entity_id
_entity_poly.type
_entity_poly.pdbx_seq_one_letter_code
_entity_poly.pdbx_strand_id
1 'polypeptide(L)'
;MSADLPSIQRISGTLHALTHEAHVGANKRPSYGIYRFLIGHQPYVMYAGENFGNALPFLAEGDQVDIAAHDAPLASDDPHRLVYAMRNLEDDRVYVSHRVFRFMHTDIGPVGVGPGQRTPMLKLIGWLLLITWLIFVGIVYTTGTPQTLAELPELATVIGGGMLIVWLVFALPLLFLDTRWRLGKPTRRQRILDRVYATLNLGTPFAPTARIEEL
;
A
#
# COMPACT_ATOMS: atom_id res chain seq x y z
N MET A 1 27.36 -5.78 -5.57
CA MET A 1 26.71 -6.35 -6.76
C MET A 1 25.29 -5.85 -6.81
N SER A 2 24.93 -5.01 -7.78
CA SER A 2 23.54 -4.58 -7.97
C SER A 2 22.75 -5.76 -8.51
N ALA A 3 21.99 -6.45 -7.67
CA ALA A 3 21.02 -7.43 -8.15
C ALA A 3 20.07 -6.74 -9.14
N ASP A 4 19.97 -7.29 -10.34
CA ASP A 4 19.14 -6.73 -11.41
C ASP A 4 17.67 -6.58 -10.96
N LEU A 5 17.03 -5.54 -11.47
CA LEU A 5 15.60 -5.32 -11.24
C LEU A 5 14.80 -6.35 -12.03
N PRO A 6 13.65 -6.82 -11.51
CA PRO A 6 12.78 -7.72 -12.25
C PRO A 6 12.41 -7.10 -13.62
N SER A 7 12.34 -7.96 -14.65
CA SER A 7 11.77 -7.58 -15.94
C SER A 7 10.27 -7.38 -15.78
N ILE A 8 9.78 -6.21 -16.20
CA ILE A 8 8.38 -5.81 -16.14
C ILE A 8 7.98 -5.43 -17.56
N GLN A 9 6.92 -6.07 -18.06
CA GLN A 9 6.39 -5.83 -19.39
C GLN A 9 5.02 -5.18 -19.33
N ARG A 10 4.72 -4.34 -20.32
CA ARG A 10 3.37 -3.85 -20.57
C ARG A 10 2.65 -4.86 -21.46
N ILE A 11 1.49 -5.33 -21.04
CA ILE A 11 0.60 -6.13 -21.86
C ILE A 11 -0.75 -5.42 -21.93
N SER A 12 -1.35 -5.41 -23.11
CA SER A 12 -2.68 -4.83 -23.34
C SER A 12 -3.58 -5.92 -23.91
N GLY A 13 -4.82 -5.99 -23.45
CA GLY A 13 -5.80 -6.90 -24.03
C GLY A 13 -7.06 -7.04 -23.19
N THR A 14 -7.85 -8.05 -23.55
CA THR A 14 -9.15 -8.31 -22.93
C THR A 14 -9.01 -9.38 -21.84
N LEU A 15 -9.67 -9.14 -20.70
CA LEU A 15 -9.76 -10.11 -19.61
C LEU A 15 -10.64 -11.30 -20.00
N HIS A 16 -10.09 -12.50 -19.85
CA HIS A 16 -10.81 -13.75 -20.03
C HIS A 16 -10.65 -14.70 -18.85
N ALA A 17 -11.64 -15.57 -18.64
CA ALA A 17 -11.66 -16.58 -17.58
C ALA A 17 -11.35 -15.99 -16.19
N LEU A 18 -11.90 -14.80 -15.90
CA LEU A 18 -11.69 -14.09 -14.66
C LEU A 18 -12.26 -14.91 -13.49
N THR A 19 -11.40 -15.25 -12.54
CA THR A 19 -11.77 -15.85 -11.27
C THR A 19 -11.25 -15.00 -10.12
N HIS A 20 -12.03 -14.97 -9.04
CA HIS A 20 -11.71 -14.24 -7.82
C HIS A 20 -11.84 -15.19 -6.64
N GLU A 21 -10.74 -15.34 -5.91
CA GLU A 21 -10.68 -16.12 -4.68
C GLU A 21 -10.34 -15.21 -3.51
N ALA A 22 -11.28 -15.07 -2.57
CA ALA A 22 -11.04 -14.40 -1.30
C ALA A 22 -10.35 -15.36 -0.34
N HIS A 23 -9.11 -15.06 0.05
CA HIS A 23 -8.40 -15.83 1.07
C HIS A 23 -8.58 -15.18 2.43
N VAL A 24 -9.36 -15.83 3.30
CA VAL A 24 -9.52 -15.40 4.69
C VAL A 24 -8.32 -15.88 5.48
N GLY A 25 -7.49 -14.93 5.93
CA GLY A 25 -6.34 -15.25 6.75
C GLY A 25 -6.77 -15.85 8.10
N ALA A 26 -6.37 -17.09 8.39
CA ALA A 26 -6.53 -17.66 9.74
C ALA A 26 -5.74 -16.83 10.78
N ASN A 27 -6.32 -16.64 11.98
CA ASN A 27 -5.71 -15.96 13.13
C ASN A 27 -5.09 -14.57 12.82
N LYS A 28 -5.92 -13.56 12.53
CA LYS A 28 -5.53 -12.14 12.42
C LYS A 28 -4.63 -11.77 11.23
N ARG A 29 -4.50 -12.64 10.23
CA ARG A 29 -3.85 -12.27 8.95
C ARG A 29 -4.83 -11.47 8.08
N PRO A 30 -4.38 -10.39 7.41
CA PRO A 30 -5.25 -9.65 6.51
C PRO A 30 -5.75 -10.56 5.39
N SER A 31 -7.05 -10.47 5.10
CA SER A 31 -7.65 -11.09 3.92
C SER A 31 -7.09 -10.45 2.66
N TYR A 32 -6.87 -11.29 1.64
CA TYR A 32 -6.45 -10.85 0.32
C TYR A 32 -7.25 -11.60 -0.75
N GLY A 33 -7.58 -10.89 -1.81
CA GLY A 33 -8.21 -11.40 -3.00
C GLY A 33 -7.15 -11.79 -4.00
N ILE A 34 -7.33 -12.95 -4.62
CA ILE A 34 -6.53 -13.43 -5.73
C ILE A 34 -7.41 -13.32 -6.97
N TYR A 35 -7.04 -12.45 -7.89
CA TYR A 35 -7.65 -12.35 -9.21
C TYR A 35 -6.79 -13.13 -10.19
N ARG A 36 -7.35 -14.16 -10.83
CA ARG A 36 -6.70 -14.92 -11.90
C ARG A 36 -7.45 -14.72 -13.19
N PHE A 37 -6.74 -14.51 -14.27
CA PHE A 37 -7.33 -14.25 -15.58
C PHE A 37 -6.35 -14.57 -16.69
N LEU A 38 -6.86 -14.60 -17.92
CA LEU A 38 -6.11 -14.74 -19.14
C LEU A 38 -6.14 -13.43 -19.92
N ILE A 39 -5.03 -13.09 -20.58
CA ILE A 39 -5.03 -12.14 -21.69
C ILE A 39 -4.50 -12.90 -22.91
N GLY A 40 -5.35 -13.08 -23.92
CA GLY A 40 -5.12 -14.04 -24.98
C GLY A 40 -5.04 -15.46 -24.40
N HIS A 41 -3.87 -16.11 -24.50
CA HIS A 41 -3.65 -17.45 -23.95
C HIS A 41 -2.73 -17.45 -22.71
N GLN A 42 -2.25 -16.28 -22.28
CA GLN A 42 -1.29 -16.18 -21.18
C GLN A 42 -2.03 -15.97 -19.85
N PRO A 43 -1.79 -16.82 -18.83
CA PRO A 43 -2.35 -16.64 -17.51
C PRO A 43 -1.60 -15.61 -16.66
N TYR A 44 -2.37 -14.84 -15.89
CA TYR A 44 -1.94 -13.76 -15.01
C TYR A 44 -2.62 -13.84 -13.65
N VAL A 45 -1.93 -13.35 -12.62
CA VAL A 45 -2.46 -13.25 -11.26
C VAL A 45 -2.21 -11.86 -10.68
N MET A 46 -3.26 -11.23 -10.16
CA MET A 46 -3.18 -9.99 -9.40
C MET A 46 -3.64 -10.24 -7.97
N TYR A 47 -2.91 -9.69 -7.00
CA TYR A 47 -3.30 -9.75 -5.60
C TYR A 47 -3.84 -8.41 -5.14
N ALA A 48 -5.00 -8.43 -4.48
CA ALA A 48 -5.61 -7.25 -3.88
C ALA A 48 -5.75 -7.45 -2.36
N GLY A 49 -5.47 -6.42 -1.56
CA GLY A 49 -5.82 -6.45 -0.16
C GLY A 49 -7.34 -6.33 0.02
N GLU A 50 -7.94 -7.20 0.83
CA GLU A 50 -9.39 -7.17 1.11
C GLU A 50 -9.62 -6.81 2.57
N ASN A 51 -9.34 -5.56 2.97
CA ASN A 51 -9.60 -5.09 4.32
C ASN A 51 -10.71 -4.05 4.32
N PHE A 52 -11.30 -3.81 5.48
CA PHE A 52 -12.36 -2.83 5.66
C PHE A 52 -11.91 -1.45 5.13
N GLY A 53 -12.68 -0.88 4.20
CA GLY A 53 -12.41 0.41 3.57
C GLY A 53 -11.54 0.36 2.29
N ASN A 54 -11.06 -0.80 1.86
CA ASN A 54 -10.37 -0.92 0.57
C ASN A 54 -11.38 -0.87 -0.58
N ALA A 55 -11.04 -0.15 -1.65
CA ALA A 55 -11.71 -0.33 -2.93
C ALA A 55 -11.29 -1.69 -3.50
N LEU A 56 -12.25 -2.60 -3.66
CA LEU A 56 -11.99 -3.85 -4.38
C LEU A 56 -11.88 -3.52 -5.88
N PRO A 57 -10.96 -4.17 -6.62
CA PRO A 57 -10.95 -4.08 -8.05
C PRO A 57 -12.31 -4.43 -8.62
N PHE A 58 -12.92 -3.46 -9.31
CA PHE A 58 -14.07 -3.76 -10.14
C PHE A 58 -13.55 -4.23 -11.50
N LEU A 59 -13.49 -5.55 -11.67
CA LEU A 59 -13.04 -6.20 -12.90
C LEU A 59 -14.18 -7.08 -13.39
N ALA A 60 -14.54 -6.93 -14.66
CA ALA A 60 -15.50 -7.77 -15.33
C ALA A 60 -14.84 -8.57 -16.46
N GLU A 61 -15.43 -9.73 -16.75
CA GLU A 61 -15.09 -10.52 -17.94
C GLU A 61 -15.33 -9.66 -19.18
N GLY A 62 -14.34 -9.59 -20.07
CA GLY A 62 -14.41 -8.77 -21.29
C GLY A 62 -13.88 -7.34 -21.15
N ASP A 63 -13.50 -6.89 -19.95
CA ASP A 63 -12.88 -5.56 -19.78
C ASP A 63 -11.57 -5.46 -20.57
N GLN A 64 -11.35 -4.32 -21.22
CA GLN A 64 -10.04 -4.00 -21.79
C GLN A 64 -9.11 -3.43 -20.72
N VAL A 65 -7.91 -4.01 -20.64
CA VAL A 65 -6.93 -3.65 -19.61
C VAL A 65 -5.53 -3.45 -20.18
N ASP A 66 -4.80 -2.56 -19.52
CA ASP A 66 -3.35 -2.39 -19.66
C ASP A 66 -2.67 -2.84 -18.35
N ILE A 67 -1.84 -3.88 -18.40
CA ILE A 67 -1.18 -4.44 -17.22
C ILE A 67 0.34 -4.25 -17.25
N ALA A 68 0.93 -4.00 -16.08
CA ALA A 68 2.35 -4.15 -15.83
C ALA A 68 2.59 -5.48 -15.12
N ALA A 69 3.09 -6.46 -15.85
CA ALA A 69 3.30 -7.81 -15.34
C ALA A 69 4.78 -8.18 -15.28
N HIS A 70 5.10 -9.09 -14.38
CA HIS A 70 6.39 -9.75 -14.37
C HIS A 70 6.56 -10.61 -15.62
N ASP A 71 7.74 -10.54 -16.23
CA ASP A 71 8.04 -11.25 -17.48
C ASP A 71 8.14 -12.78 -17.30
N ALA A 72 8.47 -13.22 -16.08
CA ALA A 72 8.61 -14.62 -15.75
C ALA A 72 7.41 -15.14 -14.93
N PRO A 73 7.10 -16.45 -15.03
CA PRO A 73 6.17 -17.10 -14.11
C PRO A 73 6.68 -17.01 -12.66
N LEU A 74 5.74 -16.98 -11.71
CA LEU A 74 6.05 -16.86 -10.27
C LEU A 74 6.83 -18.05 -9.71
N ALA A 75 6.56 -19.25 -10.24
CA ALA A 75 7.25 -20.49 -9.91
C ALA A 75 7.31 -21.36 -11.17
N SER A 76 8.24 -22.30 -11.22
CA SER A 76 8.38 -23.23 -12.36
C SER A 76 7.09 -23.99 -12.66
N ASP A 77 6.31 -24.29 -11.62
CA ASP A 77 5.06 -25.07 -11.69
C ASP A 77 3.80 -24.19 -11.74
N ASP A 78 3.92 -22.87 -11.62
CA ASP A 78 2.80 -21.93 -11.73
C ASP A 78 2.92 -21.12 -13.02
N PRO A 79 2.06 -21.37 -14.02
CA PRO A 79 2.14 -20.65 -15.29
C PRO A 79 1.75 -19.16 -15.17
N HIS A 80 1.15 -18.74 -14.04
CA HIS A 80 0.67 -17.38 -13.87
C HIS A 80 1.83 -16.41 -13.72
N ARG A 81 1.75 -15.31 -14.48
CA ARG A 81 2.63 -14.16 -14.33
C ARG A 81 2.04 -13.16 -13.34
N LEU A 82 2.88 -12.65 -12.45
CA LEU A 82 2.48 -11.68 -11.44
C LEU A 82 2.14 -10.32 -12.07
N VAL A 83 0.99 -9.77 -11.73
CA VAL A 83 0.59 -8.42 -12.11
C VAL A 83 0.92 -7.45 -10.97
N TYR A 84 1.73 -6.44 -11.26
CA TYR A 84 2.07 -5.38 -10.30
C TYR A 84 1.04 -4.27 -10.28
N ALA A 85 0.53 -3.93 -11.46
CA ALA A 85 -0.48 -2.91 -11.64
C ALA A 85 -1.30 -3.18 -12.89
N MET A 86 -2.52 -2.68 -12.91
CA MET A 86 -3.48 -2.81 -13.99
C MET A 86 -4.27 -1.52 -14.13
N ARG A 87 -4.38 -1.00 -15.33
CA ARG A 87 -5.32 0.05 -15.70
C ARG A 87 -6.49 -0.60 -16.42
N ASN A 88 -7.69 -0.45 -15.88
CA ASN A 88 -8.91 -0.79 -16.58
C ASN A 88 -9.29 0.39 -17.49
N LEU A 89 -9.47 0.11 -18.79
CA LEU A 89 -9.73 1.13 -19.80
C LEU A 89 -11.20 1.51 -19.87
N GLU A 90 -12.09 0.70 -19.28
CA GLU A 90 -13.54 0.95 -19.26
C GLU A 90 -13.92 2.02 -18.21
N ASP A 91 -13.28 2.00 -17.04
CA ASP A 91 -13.56 2.90 -15.91
C ASP A 91 -12.43 3.91 -15.64
N ASP A 92 -11.35 3.86 -16.42
CA ASP A 92 -10.10 4.63 -16.29
C ASP A 92 -9.46 4.54 -14.90
N ARG A 93 -9.69 3.44 -14.17
CA ARG A 93 -9.09 3.21 -12.87
C ARG A 93 -7.79 2.44 -12.97
N VAL A 94 -6.87 2.78 -12.08
CA VAL A 94 -5.56 2.14 -12.02
C VAL A 94 -5.38 1.47 -10.67
N TYR A 95 -5.25 0.17 -10.71
CA TYR A 95 -5.06 -0.71 -9.57
C TYR A 95 -3.58 -1.04 -9.42
N VAL A 96 -3.00 -0.82 -8.23
CA VAL A 96 -1.60 -1.15 -7.96
C VAL A 96 -1.49 -2.04 -6.73
N SER A 97 -0.95 -3.24 -6.91
CA SER A 97 -0.74 -4.22 -5.84
C SER A 97 0.46 -3.83 -4.98
N HIS A 98 0.18 -3.26 -3.81
CA HIS A 98 1.21 -2.90 -2.83
C HIS A 98 1.22 -3.89 -1.66
N ARG A 99 0.03 -4.19 -1.14
CA ARG A 99 -0.12 -4.75 0.20
C ARG A 99 0.32 -6.20 0.30
N VAL A 100 0.15 -6.99 -0.77
CA VAL A 100 0.61 -8.39 -0.76
C VAL A 100 2.13 -8.49 -0.58
N PHE A 101 2.88 -7.54 -1.16
CA PHE A 101 4.34 -7.48 -1.08
C PHE A 101 4.87 -6.97 0.26
N ARG A 102 3.98 -6.51 1.15
CA ARG A 102 4.31 -6.28 2.57
C ARG A 102 4.58 -7.60 3.30
N PHE A 103 3.91 -8.67 2.92
CA PHE A 103 3.96 -9.97 3.60
C PHE A 103 4.75 -11.01 2.81
N MET A 104 4.79 -10.89 1.48
CA MET A 104 5.71 -11.65 0.65
C MET A 104 7.14 -11.11 0.83
N HIS A 105 8.03 -11.92 1.43
CA HIS A 105 9.47 -11.65 1.48
C HIS A 105 10.12 -11.97 0.13
N THR A 106 9.61 -11.36 -0.93
CA THR A 106 10.11 -11.56 -2.29
C THR A 106 10.99 -10.38 -2.69
N ASP A 107 12.03 -10.70 -3.44
CA ASP A 107 12.91 -9.73 -4.07
C ASP A 107 12.29 -9.08 -5.30
N ILE A 108 11.09 -9.48 -5.70
CA ILE A 108 10.44 -8.95 -6.90
C ILE A 108 9.33 -7.95 -6.58
N GLY A 109 9.02 -7.73 -5.29
CA GLY A 109 7.89 -6.90 -4.86
C GLY A 109 8.18 -5.39 -4.76
N PRO A 110 7.22 -4.52 -5.17
CA PRO A 110 7.26 -3.08 -4.89
C PRO A 110 7.11 -2.76 -3.39
N VAL A 111 7.06 -1.46 -3.06
CA VAL A 111 6.83 -1.00 -1.68
C VAL A 111 5.49 -1.52 -1.13
N GLY A 112 5.50 -1.99 0.11
CA GLY A 112 4.31 -2.59 0.75
C GLY A 112 3.25 -1.59 1.25
N VAL A 113 3.62 -0.30 1.29
CA VAL A 113 2.72 0.82 1.56
C VAL A 113 2.99 1.84 0.47
N GLY A 114 2.00 2.08 -0.40
CA GLY A 114 2.14 3.00 -1.49
C GLY A 114 2.22 4.45 -1.01
N PRO A 115 2.80 5.36 -1.80
CA PRO A 115 3.01 6.75 -1.38
C PRO A 115 1.70 7.47 -1.03
N GLY A 116 0.59 7.14 -1.69
CA GLY A 116 -0.72 7.72 -1.44
C GLY A 116 -1.29 7.33 -0.07
N GLN A 117 -0.95 6.15 0.46
CA GLN A 117 -1.40 5.69 1.78
C GLN A 117 -0.58 6.20 2.96
N ARG A 118 0.70 6.60 2.75
CA ARG A 118 1.61 6.97 3.87
C ARG A 118 1.13 8.20 4.65
N THR A 119 0.76 9.26 3.95
CA THR A 119 0.32 10.50 4.59
C THR A 119 -1.03 10.33 5.33
N PRO A 120 -2.08 9.74 4.73
CA PRO A 120 -3.31 9.42 5.46
C PRO A 120 -3.07 8.53 6.69
N MET A 121 -2.20 7.53 6.59
CA MET A 121 -1.87 6.64 7.70
C MET A 121 -1.20 7.41 8.85
N LEU A 122 -0.18 8.23 8.57
CA LEU A 122 0.48 9.05 9.60
C LEU A 122 -0.46 10.08 10.23
N LYS A 123 -1.36 10.68 9.44
CA LYS A 123 -2.41 11.58 9.93
C LYS A 123 -3.37 10.83 10.87
N LEU A 124 -3.82 9.64 10.49
CA LEU A 124 -4.73 8.84 11.31
C LEU A 124 -4.08 8.48 12.65
N ILE A 125 -2.83 7.99 12.64
CA ILE A 125 -2.09 7.69 13.87
C ILE A 125 -1.93 8.95 14.73
N GLY A 126 -1.56 10.08 14.12
CA GLY A 126 -1.44 11.36 14.82
C GLY A 126 -2.76 11.81 15.47
N TRP A 127 -3.87 11.71 14.75
CA TRP A 127 -5.21 12.01 15.28
C TRP A 127 -5.59 11.08 16.42
N LEU A 128 -5.36 9.78 16.30
CA LEU A 128 -5.66 8.82 17.36
C LEU A 128 -4.86 9.12 18.63
N LEU A 129 -3.57 9.44 18.51
CA LEU A 129 -2.74 9.82 19.64
C LEU A 129 -3.22 11.14 20.27
N LEU A 130 -3.51 12.15 19.46
CA LEU A 130 -4.03 13.43 19.94
C LEU A 130 -5.38 13.28 20.66
N ILE A 131 -6.31 12.53 20.09
CA ILE A 131 -7.63 12.28 20.70
C ILE A 131 -7.45 11.52 22.02
N THR A 132 -6.57 10.51 22.05
CA THR A 132 -6.27 9.74 23.27
C THR A 132 -5.70 10.66 24.36
N TRP A 133 -4.77 11.55 24.00
CA TRP A 133 -4.23 12.55 24.91
C TRP A 133 -5.31 13.51 25.44
N LEU A 134 -6.18 14.02 24.57
CA LEU A 134 -7.27 14.91 24.94
C LEU A 134 -8.29 14.22 25.87
N ILE A 135 -8.61 12.94 25.60
CA ILE A 135 -9.49 12.15 26.47
C ILE A 135 -8.84 11.98 27.85
N PHE A 136 -7.56 11.64 27.90
CA PHE A 136 -6.82 11.52 29.16
C PHE A 136 -6.86 12.82 29.97
N VAL A 137 -6.48 13.94 29.35
CA VAL A 137 -6.50 15.26 29.99
C VAL A 137 -7.91 15.64 30.43
N GLY A 138 -8.91 15.40 29.59
CA GLY A 138 -10.31 15.68 29.88
C GLY A 138 -10.84 14.89 31.08
N ILE A 139 -10.50 13.60 31.20
CA ILE A 139 -10.87 12.78 32.35
C ILE A 139 -10.22 13.31 33.63
N VAL A 140 -8.91 13.56 33.63
CA VAL A 140 -8.22 14.06 34.83
C VAL A 140 -8.76 15.45 35.23
N TYR A 141 -9.10 16.28 34.25
CA TYR A 141 -9.69 17.60 34.52
C TYR A 141 -11.08 17.51 35.18
N THR A 142 -11.92 16.55 34.79
CA THR A 142 -13.29 16.43 35.32
C THR A 142 -13.41 15.60 36.60
N THR A 143 -12.54 14.60 36.79
CA THR A 143 -12.61 13.68 37.93
C THR A 143 -11.43 13.79 38.89
N GLY A 144 -10.46 14.67 38.61
CA GLY A 144 -9.24 14.82 39.39
C GLY A 144 -9.47 15.41 40.78
N THR A 145 -8.65 14.98 41.74
CA THR A 145 -8.51 15.64 43.04
C THR A 145 -7.74 16.95 42.90
N PRO A 146 -7.82 17.88 43.89
CA PRO A 146 -7.06 19.14 43.86
C PRO A 146 -5.57 18.96 43.62
N GLN A 147 -4.96 17.90 44.18
CA GLN A 147 -3.55 17.56 43.96
C GLN A 147 -3.30 17.18 42.49
N THR A 148 -4.10 16.29 41.91
CA THR A 148 -3.93 15.89 40.51
C THR A 148 -4.19 17.02 39.52
N LEU A 149 -5.07 17.97 39.84
CA LEU A 149 -5.32 19.16 39.02
C LEU A 149 -4.14 20.14 39.06
N ALA A 150 -3.45 20.26 40.20
CA ALA A 150 -2.24 21.07 40.31
C ALA A 150 -1.08 20.49 39.49
N GLU A 151 -0.97 19.16 39.42
CA GLU A 151 0.05 18.44 38.65
C GLU A 151 -0.32 18.24 37.16
N LEU A 152 -1.59 18.47 36.80
CA LEU A 152 -2.12 18.20 35.45
C LEU A 152 -1.30 18.83 34.31
N PRO A 153 -0.82 20.10 34.38
CA PRO A 153 -0.03 20.69 33.31
C PRO A 153 1.28 19.92 33.04
N GLU A 154 1.96 19.50 34.10
CA GLU A 154 3.21 18.73 33.99
C GLU A 154 2.93 17.33 33.43
N LEU A 155 1.94 16.63 34.00
CA LEU A 155 1.53 15.31 33.58
C LEU A 155 1.07 15.28 32.10
N ALA A 156 0.26 16.25 31.70
CA ALA A 156 -0.20 16.40 30.32
C ALA A 156 0.97 16.64 29.37
N THR A 157 1.97 17.43 29.77
CA THR A 157 3.16 17.72 28.96
C THR A 157 4.02 16.47 28.78
N VAL A 158 4.27 15.72 29.86
CA VAL A 158 5.07 14.49 29.81
C VAL A 158 4.41 13.45 28.92
N ILE A 159 3.11 13.20 29.10
CA ILE A 159 2.36 12.22 28.31
C ILE A 159 2.23 12.68 26.85
N GLY A 160 1.93 13.95 26.62
CA GLY A 160 1.85 14.53 25.27
C GLY A 160 3.18 14.44 24.53
N GLY A 161 4.28 14.76 25.21
CA GLY A 161 5.64 14.59 24.69
C GLY A 161 5.95 13.13 24.35
N GLY A 162 5.58 12.19 25.22
CA GLY A 162 5.72 10.75 24.96
C GLY A 162 4.94 10.29 23.71
N MET A 163 3.68 10.72 23.56
CA MET A 163 2.88 10.41 22.38
C MET A 163 3.44 11.03 21.10
N LEU A 164 3.98 12.25 21.17
CA LEU A 164 4.69 12.87 20.04
C LEU A 164 5.93 12.06 19.64
N ILE A 165 6.72 11.58 20.61
CA ILE A 165 7.87 10.71 20.35
C ILE A 165 7.43 9.43 19.65
N VAL A 166 6.37 8.78 20.14
CA VAL A 166 5.81 7.58 19.49
C VAL A 166 5.42 7.88 18.04
N TRP A 167 4.73 8.99 17.78
CA TRP A 167 4.39 9.40 16.43
C TRP A 167 5.64 9.62 15.55
N LEU A 168 6.66 10.31 16.07
CA LEU A 168 7.91 10.57 15.37
C LEU A 168 8.69 9.29 15.02
N VAL A 169 8.66 8.27 15.89
CA VAL A 169 9.27 6.96 15.63
C VAL A 169 8.70 6.32 14.35
N PHE A 170 7.41 6.51 14.06
CA PHE A 170 6.81 6.04 12.82
C PHE A 170 6.98 7.02 11.65
N ALA A 171 6.87 8.32 11.91
CA ALA A 171 6.91 9.36 10.87
C ALA A 171 8.31 9.54 10.28
N LEU A 172 9.35 9.64 11.10
CA LEU A 172 10.71 9.96 10.65
C LEU A 172 11.27 8.94 9.65
N PRO A 173 11.19 7.61 9.86
CA PRO A 173 11.68 6.65 8.88
C PRO A 173 10.95 6.75 7.54
N LEU A 174 9.63 6.95 7.54
CA LEU A 174 8.84 7.08 6.32
C LEU A 174 9.19 8.36 5.56
N LEU A 175 9.25 9.49 6.27
CA LEU A 175 9.62 10.78 5.68
C LEU A 175 11.05 10.77 5.15
N PHE A 176 11.97 10.11 5.85
CA PHE A 176 13.35 9.94 5.38
C PHE A 176 13.40 9.11 4.10
N LEU A 177 12.68 7.99 4.03
CA LEU A 177 12.60 7.16 2.82
C LEU A 177 11.97 7.90 1.64
N ASP A 178 10.94 8.71 1.88
CA ASP A 178 10.29 9.51 0.84
C ASP A 178 11.19 10.65 0.36
N THR A 179 11.85 11.35 1.29
CA THR A 179 12.80 12.42 0.96
C THR A 179 13.96 11.87 0.14
N ARG A 180 14.56 10.76 0.60
CA ARG A 180 15.64 10.09 -0.12
C ARG A 180 15.23 9.66 -1.53
N TRP A 181 14.01 9.15 -1.70
CA TRP A 181 13.47 8.77 -3.01
C TRP A 181 13.29 9.99 -3.91
N ARG A 182 12.70 11.07 -3.41
CA ARG A 182 12.56 12.35 -4.14
C ARG A 182 13.90 12.96 -4.54
N LEU A 183 14.94 12.75 -3.74
CA LEU A 183 16.32 13.16 -4.03
C LEU A 183 17.05 12.20 -4.99
N GLY A 184 16.35 11.27 -5.64
CA GLY A 184 16.93 10.38 -6.66
C GLY A 184 17.73 9.21 -6.10
N LYS A 185 17.56 8.86 -4.82
CA LYS A 185 18.24 7.71 -4.17
C LYS A 185 17.26 6.60 -3.76
N PRO A 186 16.38 6.10 -4.65
CA PRO A 186 15.40 5.08 -4.31
C PRO A 186 16.04 3.77 -3.85
N THR A 187 15.36 3.09 -2.93
CA THR A 187 15.61 1.69 -2.58
C THR A 187 15.23 0.77 -3.74
N ARG A 188 15.62 -0.50 -3.67
CA ARG A 188 15.29 -1.48 -4.73
C ARG A 188 13.78 -1.62 -4.97
N ARG A 189 12.97 -1.73 -3.90
CA ARG A 189 11.50 -1.82 -3.99
C ARG A 189 10.86 -0.54 -4.56
N GLN A 190 11.44 0.63 -4.26
CA GLN A 190 11.01 1.91 -4.83
C GLN A 190 11.30 1.98 -6.34
N ARG A 191 12.48 1.50 -6.79
CA ARG A 191 12.82 1.40 -8.22
C ARG A 191 11.89 0.46 -8.98
N ILE A 192 11.45 -0.64 -8.35
CA ILE A 192 10.44 -1.54 -8.95
C ILE A 192 9.14 -0.76 -9.18
N LEU A 193 8.68 0.02 -8.19
CA LEU A 193 7.47 0.82 -8.35
C LEU A 193 7.62 1.90 -9.44
N ASP A 194 8.75 2.61 -9.47
CA ASP A 194 9.04 3.59 -10.51
C ASP A 194 8.95 2.96 -11.90
N ARG A 195 9.47 1.73 -12.07
CA ARG A 195 9.38 0.97 -13.32
C ARG A 195 7.94 0.60 -13.66
N VAL A 196 7.13 0.16 -12.69
CA VAL A 196 5.70 -0.12 -12.89
C VAL A 196 4.95 1.12 -13.40
N TYR A 197 5.18 2.27 -12.76
CA TYR A 197 4.56 3.54 -13.15
C TYR A 197 5.00 3.98 -14.55
N ALA A 198 6.29 3.82 -14.88
CA ALA A 198 6.80 4.12 -16.21
C ALA A 198 6.21 3.18 -17.27
N THR A 199 6.11 1.87 -16.99
CA THR A 199 5.56 0.87 -17.90
C THR A 199 4.11 1.17 -18.31
N LEU A 200 3.29 1.67 -17.37
CA LEU A 200 1.89 2.04 -17.62
C LEU A 200 1.68 3.52 -17.95
N ASN A 201 2.75 4.32 -18.05
CA ASN A 201 2.70 5.76 -18.28
C ASN A 201 1.83 6.53 -17.26
N LEU A 202 1.99 6.21 -15.97
CA LEU A 202 1.20 6.75 -14.86
C LEU A 202 1.82 8.01 -14.21
N GLY A 203 2.85 8.60 -14.84
CA GLY A 203 3.64 9.67 -14.23
C GLY A 203 4.58 9.13 -13.15
N THR A 204 4.57 9.76 -11.97
CA THR A 204 5.45 9.34 -10.85
C THR A 204 4.63 8.85 -9.65
N PRO A 205 5.18 7.99 -8.78
CA PRO A 205 4.46 7.55 -7.59
C PRO A 205 4.04 8.68 -6.64
N PHE A 206 4.70 9.85 -6.69
CA PHE A 206 4.36 11.02 -5.87
C PHE A 206 3.45 12.03 -6.57
N ALA A 207 3.27 11.89 -7.88
CA ALA A 207 2.41 12.73 -8.71
C ALA A 207 1.87 11.84 -9.85
N PRO A 208 0.90 10.95 -9.53
CA PRO A 208 0.30 10.09 -10.53
C PRO A 208 -0.57 10.92 -11.48
N THR A 209 -0.58 10.54 -12.76
CA THR A 209 -1.43 11.18 -13.79
C THR A 209 -2.87 10.66 -13.79
N ALA A 210 -3.12 9.54 -13.13
CA ALA A 210 -4.42 8.89 -13.00
C ALA A 210 -4.76 8.63 -11.54
N ARG A 211 -6.03 8.36 -11.24
CA ARG A 211 -6.46 7.95 -9.90
C ARG A 211 -5.95 6.54 -9.63
N ILE A 212 -5.08 6.42 -8.62
CA ILE A 212 -4.51 5.14 -8.20
C ILE A 212 -5.30 4.55 -7.04
N GLU A 213 -5.78 3.33 -7.23
CA GLU A 213 -6.33 2.46 -6.19
C GLU A 213 -5.22 1.53 -5.70
N GLU A 214 -4.70 1.83 -4.52
CA GLU A 214 -3.64 1.05 -3.89
C GLU A 214 -4.24 -0.17 -3.15
N LEU A 215 -3.96 -1.37 -3.65
CA LEU A 215 -4.50 -2.65 -3.17
C LEU A 215 -3.56 -3.39 -2.22
#